data_AF-A0A920KR44-F1
#
_entry.id   AF-A0A920KR44-F1
#
_cell.length_a   1.000
_cell.length_b   1.000
_cell.length_c   1.000
_cell.angle_alpha   90.00
_cell.angle_beta   90.00
_cell.angle_gamma   90.00
#
_symmetry.space_group_name_H-M   'P 1'
#
loop_
_entity.id
_entity.type
_entity.pdbx_description
1 polymer ?
#
loop_
_entity_poly.entity_id
_entity_poly.type
_entity_poly.pdbx_seq_one_letter_code
_entity_poly.pdbx_strand_id
1 'polypeptide(L)'
;MRFDHVERDGFVAEMHHEDDHEEDHEDEHDDEHGDDHDEDHEGEMVYEPASFSDEVFSAAATLRRDLNEHASLSLGLASVSKTPSAVELFMNGEHLASSRYEVGDISLDTERPITSILRLILIITISLARLRSITTGSTTTSISAMSSKKSMRPIWKRSTATSDDHHDEHDEHGDEHIDHGGLILSEYSQQDAEFTGYEIEIGTRIELPRGELN
;
A
#
# COMPACT_ATOMS: atom_id res chain seq x y z
N MET A 1 -10.06 20.98 -0.25
CA MET A 1 -9.67 20.39 1.05
C MET A 1 -10.76 19.44 1.49
N ARG A 2 -10.40 18.33 2.14
CA ARG A 2 -11.32 17.34 2.67
C ARG A 2 -10.85 16.93 4.07
N PHE A 3 -11.81 16.77 4.97
CA PHE A 3 -11.60 16.26 6.31
C PHE A 3 -12.48 15.04 6.47
N ASP A 4 -11.89 13.94 6.89
CA ASP A 4 -12.62 12.71 7.19
C ASP A 4 -12.24 12.28 8.60
N HIS A 5 -13.23 11.96 9.42
CA HIS A 5 -13.01 11.24 10.66
C HIS A 5 -13.29 9.77 10.36
N VAL A 6 -12.35 8.89 10.72
CA VAL A 6 -12.43 7.48 10.37
C VAL A 6 -12.24 6.67 11.63
N GLU A 7 -13.29 5.95 12.00
CA GLU A 7 -13.33 4.99 13.10
C GLU A 7 -13.55 3.58 12.52
N ARG A 8 -12.85 2.59 13.06
CA ARG A 8 -12.96 1.18 12.68
C ARG A 8 -12.90 0.33 13.93
N ASP A 9 -13.99 -0.35 14.22
CA ASP A 9 -14.05 -1.36 15.27
C ASP A 9 -13.87 -2.75 14.65
N GLY A 10 -13.17 -3.61 15.37
CA GLY A 10 -12.87 -4.98 14.97
C GLY A 10 -12.56 -5.85 16.17
N PHE A 11 -12.18 -7.08 15.88
CA PHE A 11 -11.66 -8.01 16.87
C PHE A 11 -10.34 -8.57 16.33
N VAL A 12 -9.35 -8.66 17.20
CA VAL A 12 -8.13 -9.41 16.92
C VAL A 12 -8.30 -10.76 17.59
N ALA A 13 -8.11 -11.83 16.82
CA ALA A 13 -8.07 -13.17 17.38
C ALA A 13 -6.66 -13.39 17.90
N GLU A 14 -6.48 -13.74 19.17
CA GLU A 14 -5.19 -14.07 19.76
C GLU A 14 -5.27 -15.49 20.34
N MET A 15 -4.23 -16.28 20.15
CA MET A 15 -4.14 -17.61 20.73
C MET A 15 -3.52 -17.43 22.12
N HIS A 16 -4.34 -17.52 23.17
CA HIS A 16 -3.79 -17.56 24.52
C HIS A 16 -3.22 -18.95 24.74
N HIS A 17 -1.89 -19.03 24.87
CA HIS A 17 -1.26 -20.17 25.49
C HIS A 17 -1.47 -20.01 27.00
N GLU A 18 -2.36 -20.82 27.57
CA GLU A 18 -2.34 -21.02 29.02
C GLU A 18 -1.02 -21.74 29.32
N ASP A 19 -0.02 -20.98 29.81
CA ASP A 19 1.16 -21.54 30.46
C ASP A 19 0.71 -22.28 31.73
N ASP A 20 0.11 -23.46 31.57
CA ASP A 20 -0.04 -24.43 32.65
C ASP A 20 1.36 -25.01 32.94
N HIS A 21 2.18 -24.20 33.61
CA HIS A 21 3.30 -24.69 34.37
C HIS A 21 2.75 -25.52 35.54
N GLU A 22 2.50 -26.80 35.29
CA GLU A 22 2.42 -27.80 36.35
C GLU A 22 3.81 -27.94 36.98
N GLU A 23 4.08 -27.12 38.00
CA GLU A 23 5.14 -27.36 38.95
C GLU A 23 4.82 -28.65 39.75
N ASP A 24 5.74 -29.61 39.64
CA ASP A 24 6.18 -30.52 40.72
C ASP A 24 5.39 -31.82 40.96
N HIS A 25 5.78 -32.90 40.28
CA HIS A 25 5.59 -34.27 40.78
C HIS A 25 6.82 -35.15 40.51
N GLU A 26 7.75 -35.13 41.46
CA GLU A 26 8.63 -36.28 41.74
C GLU A 26 7.77 -37.40 42.34
N ASP A 27 7.51 -38.49 41.61
CA ASP A 27 7.24 -39.80 42.23
C ASP A 27 7.47 -40.95 41.24
N GLU A 28 8.30 -41.90 41.68
CA GLU A 28 8.58 -43.17 41.01
C GLU A 28 7.30 -44.03 40.96
N HIS A 29 6.97 -44.67 39.83
CA HIS A 29 6.72 -46.13 39.71
C HIS A 29 6.09 -46.57 38.37
N ASP A 30 6.41 -47.83 38.08
CA ASP A 30 6.11 -48.79 37.00
C ASP A 30 4.65 -48.85 36.46
N ASP A 31 4.55 -49.50 35.29
CA ASP A 31 3.40 -50.19 34.70
C ASP A 31 2.56 -49.52 33.57
N GLU A 32 2.69 -50.15 32.38
CA GLU A 32 1.74 -50.24 31.25
C GLU A 32 1.04 -48.95 30.76
N HIS A 33 1.64 -48.30 29.75
CA HIS A 33 0.94 -47.31 28.92
C HIS A 33 -0.06 -47.99 27.97
N GLY A 34 -1.31 -48.06 28.44
CA GLY A 34 -2.48 -48.05 27.59
C GLY A 34 -2.65 -46.68 26.92
N ASP A 35 -3.14 -46.76 25.70
CA ASP A 35 -3.70 -45.73 24.82
C ASP A 35 -4.48 -44.65 25.59
N ASP A 36 -3.97 -43.41 25.65
CA ASP A 36 -4.73 -42.24 26.10
C ASP A 36 -4.22 -40.98 25.37
N HIS A 37 -5.03 -40.60 24.37
CA HIS A 37 -5.34 -39.25 23.91
C HIS A 37 -4.18 -38.26 23.67
N ASP A 38 -3.88 -38.07 22.38
CA ASP A 38 -3.43 -36.78 21.83
C ASP A 38 -4.53 -35.73 22.15
N GLU A 39 -4.46 -35.09 23.32
CA GLU A 39 -5.18 -33.84 23.54
C GLU A 39 -4.48 -32.79 22.68
N ASP A 40 -5.03 -32.57 21.48
CA ASP A 40 -4.76 -31.36 20.71
C ASP A 40 -4.97 -30.18 21.68
N HIS A 41 -3.88 -29.59 22.17
CA HIS A 41 -3.89 -28.31 22.85
C HIS A 41 -4.23 -27.24 21.81
N GLU A 42 -5.49 -27.23 21.37
CA GLU A 42 -6.07 -26.18 20.57
C GLU A 42 -6.25 -24.97 21.49
N GLY A 43 -5.18 -24.19 21.69
CA GLY A 43 -5.20 -22.97 22.48
C GLY A 43 -6.47 -22.16 22.18
N GLU A 44 -7.19 -21.75 23.22
CA GLU A 44 -8.46 -21.07 23.06
C GLU A 44 -8.23 -19.76 22.29
N MET A 45 -8.85 -19.64 21.12
CA MET A 45 -8.83 -18.41 20.34
C MET A 45 -9.66 -17.36 21.06
N VAL A 46 -9.00 -16.42 21.72
CA VAL A 46 -9.63 -15.29 22.39
C VAL A 46 -9.79 -14.15 21.39
N TYR A 47 -10.99 -13.57 21.32
CA TYR A 47 -11.26 -12.41 20.47
C TYR A 47 -11.25 -11.14 21.30
N GLU A 48 -10.17 -10.36 21.19
CA GLU A 48 -10.08 -9.07 21.86
C GLU A 48 -10.70 -7.96 20.99
N PRO A 49 -11.58 -7.10 21.56
CA PRO A 49 -12.10 -5.95 20.83
C PRO A 49 -10.98 -4.93 20.59
N ALA A 50 -10.77 -4.56 19.33
CA ALA A 50 -9.81 -3.54 18.92
C ALA A 50 -10.52 -2.42 18.15
N SER A 51 -10.12 -1.17 18.40
CA SER A 51 -10.70 0.00 17.73
C SER A 51 -9.59 0.92 17.22
N PHE A 52 -9.72 1.37 15.98
CA PHE A 52 -8.87 2.37 15.34
C PHE A 52 -9.67 3.65 15.11
N SER A 53 -9.14 4.80 15.49
CA SER A 53 -9.75 6.10 15.23
C SER A 53 -8.67 7.10 14.82
N ASP A 54 -8.83 7.73 13.65
CA ASP A 54 -7.92 8.78 13.18
C ASP A 54 -8.65 9.90 12.42
N GLU A 55 -8.05 11.07 12.42
CA GLU A 55 -8.46 12.25 11.68
C GLU A 55 -7.62 12.43 10.42
N VAL A 56 -8.30 12.36 9.28
CA VAL A 56 -7.69 12.32 7.95
C VAL A 56 -7.90 13.66 7.28
N PHE A 57 -6.79 14.30 6.88
CA PHE A 57 -6.82 15.54 6.13
C PHE A 57 -6.23 15.34 4.73
N SER A 58 -6.90 15.91 3.72
CA SER A 58 -6.43 15.93 2.34
C SER A 58 -6.57 17.31 1.72
N ALA A 59 -5.54 17.79 1.03
CA ALA A 59 -5.51 19.07 0.37
C ALA A 59 -4.74 19.02 -0.96
N ALA A 60 -5.16 19.82 -1.93
CA ALA A 60 -4.44 20.00 -3.18
C ALA A 60 -4.52 21.46 -3.60
N ALA A 61 -3.43 21.97 -4.13
CA ALA A 61 -3.31 23.32 -4.65
C ALA A 61 -2.49 23.29 -5.93
N THR A 62 -2.96 24.01 -6.95
CA THR A 62 -2.25 24.14 -8.23
C THR A 62 -2.15 25.60 -8.59
N LEU A 63 -0.94 26.08 -8.81
CA LEU A 63 -0.66 27.39 -9.36
C LEU A 63 -0.19 27.23 -10.80
N ARG A 64 -0.89 27.88 -11.73
CA ARG A 64 -0.48 27.97 -13.13
C ARG A 64 -0.18 29.41 -13.48
N ARG A 65 0.88 29.62 -14.25
CA ARG A 65 1.26 30.91 -14.79
C ARG A 65 1.60 30.75 -16.27
N ASP A 66 0.96 31.56 -17.09
CA ASP A 66 1.33 31.72 -18.49
C ASP A 66 2.55 32.65 -18.54
N LEU A 67 3.65 32.15 -19.09
CA LEU A 67 4.89 32.91 -19.25
C LEU A 67 4.79 33.82 -20.47
N ASN A 68 4.14 33.32 -21.53
CA ASN A 68 3.78 34.02 -22.76
C ASN A 68 2.63 33.24 -23.45
N GLU A 69 2.26 33.62 -24.69
CA GLU A 69 1.21 32.96 -25.47
C GLU A 69 1.53 31.52 -25.91
N HIS A 70 2.81 31.12 -25.81
CA HIS A 70 3.32 29.82 -26.26
C HIS A 70 3.75 28.92 -25.10
N ALA A 71 3.90 29.43 -23.88
CA ALA A 71 4.49 28.68 -22.77
C ALA A 71 3.73 28.92 -21.47
N SER A 72 3.36 27.84 -20.80
CA SER A 72 2.75 27.87 -19.48
C SER A 72 3.49 26.95 -18.50
N LEU A 73 3.60 27.41 -17.27
CA LEU A 73 4.21 26.67 -16.17
C LEU A 73 3.16 26.39 -15.10
N SER A 74 3.07 25.16 -14.62
CA SER A 74 2.17 24.74 -13.56
C SER A 74 2.94 24.07 -12.43
N LEU A 75 2.64 24.46 -11.19
CA LEU A 75 3.12 23.83 -9.96
C LEU A 75 1.90 23.30 -9.20
N GLY A 76 1.88 22.01 -8.92
CA GLY A 76 0.87 21.35 -8.11
C GLY A 76 1.50 20.80 -6.83
N LEU A 77 0.80 20.96 -5.72
CA LEU A 77 1.09 20.31 -4.45
C LEU A 77 -0.18 19.59 -4.00
N ALA A 78 -0.06 18.35 -3.57
CA ALA A 78 -1.18 17.57 -3.08
C ALA A 78 -0.76 16.69 -1.90
N SER A 79 -1.65 16.52 -0.94
CA SER A 79 -1.54 15.54 0.13
C SER A 79 -2.88 14.84 0.23
N VAL A 80 -2.86 13.51 0.10
CA VAL A 80 -4.08 12.68 0.08
C VAL A 80 -3.84 11.50 1.00
N SER A 81 -4.40 11.60 2.19
CA SER A 81 -4.15 10.62 3.24
C SER A 81 -5.00 9.36 3.04
N LYS A 82 -4.45 8.18 3.36
CA LYS A 82 -5.11 6.88 3.25
C LYS A 82 -5.00 6.13 4.58
N THR A 83 -6.14 5.84 5.20
CA THR A 83 -6.19 5.05 6.44
C THR A 83 -5.93 3.57 6.15
N PRO A 84 -5.32 2.82 7.10
CA PRO A 84 -5.29 1.36 7.04
C PRO A 84 -6.69 0.77 6.89
N SER A 85 -6.80 -0.31 6.14
CA SER A 85 -8.00 -1.10 6.00
C SER A 85 -8.20 -2.05 7.19
N ALA A 86 -9.42 -2.55 7.37
CA ALA A 86 -9.70 -3.53 8.44
C ALA A 86 -8.84 -4.80 8.30
N VAL A 87 -8.49 -5.18 7.06
CA VAL A 87 -7.63 -6.34 6.79
C VAL A 87 -6.18 -6.09 7.24
N GLU A 88 -5.68 -4.88 7.00
CA GLU A 88 -4.35 -4.46 7.44
C GLU A 88 -4.26 -4.34 8.97
N LEU A 89 -5.37 -4.04 9.66
CA LEU A 89 -5.41 -3.83 11.12
C LEU A 89 -5.75 -5.09 11.93
N PHE A 90 -6.71 -5.90 11.47
CA PHE A 90 -7.39 -6.90 12.31
C PHE A 90 -7.35 -8.33 11.77
N MET A 91 -6.76 -8.60 10.60
CA MET A 91 -6.60 -10.00 10.19
C MET A 91 -5.72 -10.72 11.19
N ASN A 92 -6.13 -11.88 11.67
CA ASN A 92 -5.19 -12.81 12.28
C ASN A 92 -5.64 -14.23 11.94
N GLY A 93 -5.28 -14.69 10.75
CA GLY A 93 -5.77 -15.97 10.26
C GLY A 93 -5.50 -16.25 8.79
N GLU A 94 -5.96 -17.42 8.36
CA GLU A 94 -5.77 -17.91 7.00
C GLU A 94 -6.59 -17.16 5.97
N HIS A 95 -5.93 -16.75 4.89
CA HIS A 95 -6.54 -16.17 3.71
C HIS A 95 -6.39 -17.14 2.54
N LEU A 96 -7.30 -18.13 2.48
CA LEU A 96 -7.28 -19.25 1.53
C LEU A 96 -7.18 -18.84 0.05
N ALA A 97 -7.81 -17.73 -0.34
CA ALA A 97 -7.73 -17.23 -1.72
C ALA A 97 -6.30 -16.81 -2.13
N SER A 98 -5.48 -16.42 -1.15
CA SER A 98 -4.09 -16.02 -1.34
C SER A 98 -3.09 -17.09 -0.88
N SER A 99 -3.59 -18.19 -0.30
CA SER A 99 -2.81 -19.30 0.28
C SER A 99 -1.78 -18.80 1.30
N ARG A 100 -2.20 -17.91 2.19
CA ARG A 100 -1.34 -17.22 3.17
C ARG A 100 -2.01 -17.17 4.53
N TYR A 101 -1.20 -17.06 5.56
CA TYR A 101 -1.64 -16.63 6.88
C TYR A 101 -1.35 -15.13 7.01
N GLU A 102 -2.38 -14.31 7.23
CA GLU A 102 -2.24 -12.85 7.29
C GLU A 102 -2.40 -12.37 8.73
N VAL A 103 -1.41 -11.61 9.20
CA VAL A 103 -1.39 -10.95 10.50
C VAL A 103 -1.44 -9.44 10.28
N GLY A 104 -2.53 -8.85 10.71
CA GLY A 104 -2.81 -7.43 10.80
C GLY A 104 -2.01 -6.79 11.93
N ASP A 105 -1.83 -5.49 11.84
CA ASP A 105 -1.08 -4.71 12.82
C ASP A 105 -1.92 -3.49 13.23
N ILE A 106 -2.41 -3.48 14.48
CA ILE A 106 -3.20 -2.38 15.02
C ILE A 106 -2.38 -1.10 15.25
N SER A 107 -1.04 -1.19 15.22
CA SER A 107 -0.13 -0.06 15.39
C SER A 107 0.08 0.75 14.10
N LEU A 108 -0.48 0.30 12.97
CA LEU A 108 -0.41 1.00 11.69
C LEU A 108 -1.08 2.37 11.76
N ASP A 109 -0.38 3.39 11.24
CA ASP A 109 -0.88 4.77 11.17
C ASP A 109 -1.49 5.09 9.77
N THR A 110 -2.17 6.21 9.63
CA THR A 110 -2.64 6.70 8.33
C THR A 110 -1.46 7.08 7.43
N GLU A 111 -1.45 6.57 6.19
CA GLU A 111 -0.49 6.98 5.17
C GLU A 111 -0.75 8.44 4.77
N ARG A 112 0.21 9.34 5.03
CA ARG A 112 0.09 10.78 4.72
C ARG A 112 1.09 11.22 3.65
N PRO A 113 0.81 11.00 2.35
CA PRO A 113 1.72 11.41 1.28
C PRO A 113 1.76 12.92 1.07
N ILE A 114 2.91 13.41 0.63
CA ILE A 114 3.08 14.72 0.02
C ILE A 114 3.56 14.53 -1.41
N THR A 115 2.82 15.06 -2.37
CA THR A 115 3.10 15.01 -3.81
C THR A 115 3.32 16.42 -4.34
N SER A 116 4.43 16.62 -5.03
CA SER A 116 4.77 17.85 -5.75
C SER A 116 4.86 17.55 -7.24
N ILE A 117 4.21 18.36 -8.07
CA ILE A 117 4.16 18.21 -9.53
C ILE A 117 4.58 19.53 -10.16
N LEU A 118 5.57 19.49 -11.06
CA LEU A 118 5.94 20.61 -11.91
C LEU A 118 5.66 20.24 -13.36
N ARG A 119 4.92 21.06 -14.08
CA ARG A 119 4.61 20.84 -15.50
C ARG A 119 4.90 22.09 -16.32
N LEU A 120 5.66 21.92 -17.39
CA LEU A 120 5.88 22.92 -18.42
C LEU A 120 5.12 22.49 -19.67
N ILE A 121 4.38 23.42 -20.27
CA ILE A 121 3.69 23.21 -21.54
C ILE A 121 4.21 24.27 -22.51
N LEU A 122 4.66 23.84 -23.68
CA LEU A 122 5.04 24.66 -24.82
C LEU A 122 4.06 24.39 -25.96
N ILE A 123 3.67 25.44 -26.67
CA ILE A 123 2.77 25.44 -27.81
C ILE A 123 3.49 26.18 -28.93
N ILE A 124 3.53 25.57 -30.12
CA ILE A 124 4.13 26.14 -31.32
C ILE A 124 3.07 26.10 -32.41
N THR A 125 2.73 27.26 -32.96
CA THR A 125 1.82 27.37 -34.11
C THR A 125 2.58 27.72 -35.37
N ILE A 126 2.49 26.87 -36.39
CA ILE A 126 3.08 27.07 -37.71
C ILE A 126 1.95 27.36 -38.69
N SER A 127 2.00 28.52 -39.35
CA SER A 127 1.09 28.84 -40.46
C SER A 127 1.55 28.15 -41.74
N LEU A 128 0.73 27.30 -42.34
CA LEU A 128 1.01 26.70 -43.64
C LEU A 128 0.55 27.66 -44.75
N ALA A 129 1.47 28.47 -45.24
CA ALA A 129 1.25 29.26 -46.45
C ALA A 129 1.93 28.56 -47.65
N ARG A 130 1.14 28.05 -48.61
CA ARG A 130 1.69 27.53 -49.88
C ARG A 130 1.62 28.60 -50.97
N LEU A 131 2.76 28.82 -51.64
CA LEU A 131 2.88 29.67 -52.83
C LEU A 131 1.94 29.15 -53.94
N ARG A 132 1.12 30.05 -54.49
CA ARG A 132 0.21 29.86 -55.63
C ARG A 132 -0.90 28.81 -55.42
N SER A 133 -2.07 29.34 -55.03
CA SER A 133 -3.40 28.72 -55.11
C SER A 133 -3.70 27.60 -54.09
N ILE A 134 -4.22 28.06 -52.94
CA ILE A 134 -5.19 27.41 -52.05
C ILE A 134 -4.67 26.23 -51.20
N THR A 135 -4.26 26.55 -49.97
CA THR A 135 -4.85 26.07 -48.70
C THR A 135 -4.24 26.91 -47.58
N THR A 136 -5.06 27.71 -46.88
CA THR A 136 -4.64 28.51 -45.72
C THR A 136 -4.97 27.70 -44.47
N GLY A 137 -4.02 26.92 -43.95
CA GLY A 137 -4.20 26.17 -42.71
C GLY A 137 -3.11 26.50 -41.71
N SER A 138 -3.30 26.15 -40.45
CA SER A 138 -2.27 26.21 -39.41
C SER A 138 -2.11 24.83 -38.77
N THR A 139 -0.89 24.52 -38.34
CA THR A 139 -0.61 23.37 -37.50
C THR A 139 -0.12 23.88 -36.16
N THR A 140 -0.80 23.50 -35.09
CA THR A 140 -0.39 23.80 -33.72
C THR A 140 0.12 22.52 -33.07
N THR A 141 1.37 22.52 -32.63
CA THR A 141 1.99 21.40 -31.91
C THR A 141 2.22 21.83 -30.47
N SER A 142 1.79 21.00 -29.52
CA SER A 142 2.07 21.19 -28.10
C SER A 142 3.04 20.13 -27.61
N ILE A 143 4.02 20.53 -26.81
CA ILE A 143 4.92 19.63 -26.10
C ILE A 143 4.79 19.98 -24.62
N SER A 144 4.62 18.98 -23.77
CA SER A 144 4.66 19.20 -22.34
C SER A 144 5.57 18.21 -21.65
N ALA A 145 6.22 18.68 -20.59
CA ALA A 145 7.07 17.89 -19.73
C ALA A 145 6.60 18.06 -18.29
N MET A 146 6.53 16.96 -17.56
CA MET A 146 6.13 16.93 -16.17
C MET A 146 7.20 16.23 -15.34
N SER A 147 7.45 16.76 -14.15
CA SER A 147 8.22 16.11 -13.10
C SER A 147 7.34 15.99 -11.87
N SER A 148 7.39 14.86 -11.20
CA SER A 148 6.64 14.61 -9.96
C SER A 148 7.54 13.99 -8.90
N LYS A 149 7.29 14.34 -7.65
CA LYS A 149 7.94 13.77 -6.48
C LYS A 149 6.89 13.50 -5.41
N LYS A 150 6.87 12.28 -4.85
CA LYS A 150 5.95 11.84 -3.80
C LYS A 150 6.75 11.24 -2.64
N SER A 151 6.49 11.68 -1.41
CA SER A 151 7.05 11.11 -0.18
C SER A 151 5.90 10.65 0.72
N MET A 152 6.01 9.46 1.32
CA MET A 152 4.96 8.83 2.14
C MET A 152 5.55 7.72 3.02
N ARG A 153 4.81 7.26 4.03
CA ARG A 153 5.04 6.00 4.75
C ARG A 153 4.02 4.93 4.35
N PRO A 154 4.17 4.25 3.21
CA PRO A 154 3.24 3.20 2.80
C PRO A 154 3.24 2.00 3.75
N ILE A 155 2.08 1.34 3.83
CA ILE A 155 1.92 0.01 4.40
C ILE A 155 2.34 -1.01 3.35
N TRP A 156 3.23 -1.92 3.71
CA TRP A 156 3.72 -3.02 2.88
C TRP A 156 3.44 -4.35 3.56
N LYS A 157 3.10 -5.35 2.76
CA LYS A 157 2.99 -6.74 3.21
C LYS A 157 4.36 -7.42 3.03
N ARG A 158 4.99 -7.80 4.13
CA ARG A 158 6.19 -8.65 4.15
C ARG A 158 5.72 -10.10 4.21
N SER A 159 6.32 -10.96 3.40
CA SER A 159 6.02 -12.39 3.44
C SER A 159 7.28 -13.18 3.75
N THR A 160 7.19 -14.08 4.72
CA THR A 160 8.21 -15.07 5.04
C THR A 160 7.69 -16.43 4.62
N ALA A 161 8.41 -17.09 3.72
CA ALA A 161 8.10 -18.47 3.40
C ALA A 161 8.54 -19.32 4.59
N THR A 162 7.65 -20.17 5.07
CA THR A 162 8.00 -21.23 6.02
C THR A 162 8.90 -22.20 5.26
N SER A 163 10.21 -22.14 5.52
CA SER A 163 11.16 -23.08 4.94
C SER A 163 10.94 -24.42 5.62
N ASP A 164 10.39 -25.37 4.87
CA ASP A 164 10.46 -26.79 5.20
C ASP A 164 11.91 -27.26 4.95
N ASP A 165 12.84 -26.76 5.78
CA ASP A 165 14.23 -27.20 5.79
C ASP A 165 14.50 -27.78 7.18
N HIS A 166 14.24 -29.08 7.30
CA HIS A 166 14.67 -29.89 8.44
C HIS A 166 16.20 -29.80 8.54
N HIS A 167 16.68 -28.86 9.34
CA HIS A 167 18.02 -28.85 9.88
C HIS A 167 17.91 -29.13 11.37
N ASP A 168 18.15 -30.39 11.72
CA ASP A 168 18.39 -30.88 13.07
C ASP A 168 19.59 -30.16 13.70
N GLU A 169 19.42 -28.96 14.26
CA GLU A 169 20.32 -28.42 15.28
C GLU A 169 19.46 -27.72 16.34
N HIS A 170 19.33 -28.40 17.49
CA HIS A 170 18.77 -27.86 18.73
C HIS A 170 19.48 -26.55 19.09
N ASP A 171 18.75 -25.44 19.07
CA ASP A 171 19.07 -24.27 19.89
C ASP A 171 17.81 -23.88 20.67
N GLU A 172 17.95 -23.87 21.99
CA GLU A 172 16.95 -23.47 22.99
C GLU A 172 16.59 -21.98 22.83
N HIS A 173 15.60 -21.68 21.99
CA HIS A 173 14.88 -20.41 22.03
C HIS A 173 13.38 -20.69 21.85
N GLY A 174 12.63 -20.49 22.93
CA GLY A 174 11.17 -20.59 22.96
C GLY A 174 10.52 -19.39 22.27
N ASP A 175 10.67 -19.31 20.94
CA ASP A 175 9.78 -18.51 20.11
C ASP A 175 8.67 -19.46 19.64
N GLU A 176 7.48 -19.28 20.21
CA GLU A 176 6.24 -19.99 19.85
C GLU A 176 5.96 -19.78 18.35
N HIS A 177 6.42 -20.71 17.53
CA HIS A 177 6.03 -20.76 16.13
C HIS A 177 4.60 -21.26 16.05
N ILE A 178 3.64 -20.34 15.90
CA ILE A 178 2.27 -20.68 15.52
C ILE A 178 2.35 -21.47 14.21
N ASP A 179 1.96 -22.75 14.24
CA ASP A 179 1.89 -23.58 13.04
C ASP A 179 0.77 -23.03 12.14
N HIS A 180 1.17 -22.27 11.13
CA HIS A 180 0.26 -21.70 10.14
C HIS A 180 -0.10 -22.70 9.02
N GLY A 181 -0.03 -24.01 9.28
CA GLY A 181 -0.48 -25.05 8.35
C GLY A 181 0.33 -25.09 7.04
N GLY A 182 1.61 -24.71 7.09
CA GLY A 182 2.47 -24.58 5.91
C GLY A 182 2.16 -23.39 5.00
N LEU A 183 1.32 -22.44 5.44
CA LEU A 183 1.03 -21.22 4.71
C LEU A 183 2.14 -20.18 4.86
N ILE A 184 2.32 -19.36 3.83
CA ILE A 184 3.27 -18.24 3.87
C ILE A 184 2.76 -17.18 4.85
N LEU A 185 3.48 -16.95 5.93
CA LEU A 185 3.20 -15.88 6.89
C LEU A 185 3.36 -14.51 6.20
N SER A 186 2.36 -13.64 6.38
CA SER A 186 2.32 -12.32 5.78
C SER A 186 1.93 -11.26 6.80
N GLU A 187 2.86 -10.36 7.10
CA GLU A 187 2.72 -9.30 8.10
C GLU A 187 2.70 -7.93 7.44
N TYR A 188 1.92 -7.00 7.99
CA TYR A 188 1.90 -5.60 7.53
C TYR A 188 2.94 -4.75 8.27
N SER A 189 3.64 -3.87 7.56
CA SER A 189 4.65 -2.98 8.13
C SER A 189 4.72 -1.65 7.38
N GLN A 190 5.06 -0.57 8.08
CA GLN A 190 5.16 0.78 7.50
C GLN A 190 6.59 1.30 7.45
N GLN A 191 6.99 1.83 6.29
CA GLN A 191 8.32 2.39 6.08
C GLN A 191 8.29 3.63 5.17
N ASP A 192 9.23 4.55 5.36
CA ASP A 192 9.39 5.73 4.52
C ASP A 192 9.73 5.33 3.08
N ALA A 193 9.01 5.92 2.12
CA ALA A 193 9.21 5.72 0.69
C ALA A 193 9.18 7.06 -0.06
N GLU A 194 10.06 7.20 -1.04
CA GLU A 194 10.13 8.34 -1.95
C GLU A 194 10.05 7.87 -3.40
N PHE A 195 9.15 8.49 -4.17
CA PHE A 195 8.94 8.21 -5.60
C PHE A 195 9.19 9.49 -6.40
N THR A 196 10.04 9.42 -7.42
CA THR A 196 10.26 10.53 -8.38
C THR A 196 9.97 10.03 -9.79
N GLY A 197 9.25 10.83 -10.59
CA GLY A 197 8.85 10.49 -11.95
C GLY A 197 8.95 11.66 -12.91
N TYR A 198 9.14 11.35 -14.20
CA TYR A 198 9.16 12.31 -15.31
C TYR A 198 8.28 11.80 -16.45
N GLU A 199 7.54 12.69 -17.09
CA GLU A 199 6.64 12.37 -18.20
C GLU A 199 6.75 13.41 -19.31
N ILE A 200 6.63 12.99 -20.56
CA ILE A 200 6.64 13.87 -21.74
C ILE A 200 5.43 13.51 -22.61
N GLU A 201 4.69 14.54 -23.03
CA GLU A 201 3.52 14.41 -23.90
C GLU A 201 3.67 15.32 -25.12
N ILE A 202 3.34 14.81 -26.31
CA ILE A 202 3.40 15.54 -27.57
C ILE A 202 2.03 15.45 -28.23
N GLY A 203 1.43 16.60 -28.52
CA GLY A 203 0.13 16.73 -29.19
C GLY A 203 0.25 17.57 -30.45
N THR A 204 -0.57 17.27 -31.46
CA THR A 204 -0.65 18.07 -32.68
C THR A 204 -2.12 18.28 -33.04
N ARG A 205 -2.49 19.52 -33.34
CA ARG A 205 -3.79 19.92 -33.88
C ARG A 205 -3.61 20.57 -35.24
N ILE A 206 -4.44 20.19 -36.21
CA ILE A 206 -4.41 20.77 -37.57
C ILE A 206 -5.73 21.49 -37.82
N GLU A 207 -5.65 22.79 -38.09
CA GLU A 207 -6.80 23.62 -38.46
C GLU A 207 -6.85 23.78 -39.98
N LEU A 208 -7.94 23.31 -40.59
CA LEU A 208 -8.22 23.44 -42.02
C LEU A 208 -9.33 24.47 -42.26
N PRO A 209 -9.39 25.13 -43.43
CA PRO A 209 -10.48 26.05 -43.80
C PRO A 209 -11.91 25.48 -43.72
N ARG A 210 -12.06 24.17 -43.54
CA ARG A 210 -13.35 23.45 -43.49
C ARG A 210 -13.57 22.65 -42.19
N GLY A 211 -12.76 22.86 -41.16
CA GLY A 211 -12.90 22.19 -39.86
C GLY A 211 -11.57 21.78 -39.23
N GLU A 212 -11.63 21.32 -37.99
CA GLU A 212 -10.48 20.85 -37.21
C GLU A 212 -10.30 19.33 -37.38
N LEU A 213 -9.05 18.87 -37.48
CA LEU A 213 -8.70 17.45 -37.38
C LEU A 213 -7.95 17.26 -36.04
N ASN A 214 -8.55 16.48 -35.15
CA ASN A 214 -7.98 16.11 -33.84
C ASN A 214 -7.41 14.69 -33.88
#